data_AF-A0A1G1J5Y5-F1
#
_entry.id   AF-A0A1G1J5Y5-F1
#
_cell.length_a   1.000
_cell.length_b   1.000
_cell.length_c   1.000
_cell.angle_alpha   90.00
_cell.angle_beta   90.00
_cell.angle_gamma   90.00
#
_symmetry.space_group_name_H-M   'P 1'
#
loop_
_entity.id
_entity.type
_entity.pdbx_description
1 polymer ?
#
loop_
_entity_poly.entity_id
_entity_poly.type
_entity_poly.pdbx_seq_one_letter_code
_entity_poly.pdbx_strand_id
1 'polypeptide(L)' 'MKVIVTIGKKDNRKTHLMLEILDKTAIEEIKRLIRSWKCREALSNIISKGRFVKELTEKEITQVASDLILTDTNAYWNLL' A
#
# COMPACT_ATOMS: atom_id res chain seq x y z
N MET A 1 -9.96 -0.25 -4.55
CA MET A 1 -8.78 -1.06 -4.22
C MET A 1 -8.30 -0.69 -2.83
N LYS A 2 -8.33 -1.64 -1.88
CA LYS A 2 -7.82 -1.49 -0.52
C LYS A 2 -6.34 -1.87 -0.51
N VAL A 3 -5.50 -0.97 0.00
CA VAL A 3 -4.05 -1.13 0.00
C VAL A 3 -3.54 -0.94 1.42
N ILE A 4 -2.68 -1.84 1.87
CA ILE A 4 -1.89 -1.66 3.08
C ILE A 4 -0.51 -1.16 2.67
N VAL A 5 -0.10 0.01 3.14
CA VAL A 5 1.27 0.49 2.96
C VAL A 5 2.03 0.40 4.27
N THR A 6 3.28 -0.05 4.21
CA THR A 6 4.20 -0.06 5.36
C THR A 6 5.29 0.97 5.13
N ILE A 7 5.39 1.93 6.05
CA ILE A 7 6.37 3.02 6.00
C ILE A 7 7.32 2.86 7.19
N GLY A 8 8.61 2.70 6.90
CA GLY A 8 9.66 2.69 7.93
C GLY A 8 9.96 4.11 8.43
N LYS A 9 10.07 4.28 9.75
CA LYS A 9 10.59 5.48 10.41
C LYS A 9 12.07 5.32 10.75
N LYS A 10 12.76 6.44 10.98
CA LYS A 10 14.20 6.48 11.31
C LYS A 10 14.58 5.62 12.53
N ASP A 11 13.65 5.42 13.47
CA ASP A 11 13.87 4.64 14.70
C ASP A 11 13.53 3.14 14.55
N ASN A 12 13.61 2.60 13.33
CA ASN A 12 13.25 1.20 13.01
C ASN A 12 11.77 0.84 13.27
N ARG A 13 10.94 1.81 13.64
CA ARG A 13 9.49 1.63 13.81
C ARG A 13 8.82 1.60 12.43
N LYS A 14 7.91 0.66 12.23
CA LYS A 14 7.07 0.59 11.04
C LYS A 14 5.68 1.12 11.37
N THR A 15 5.12 1.87 10.45
CA THR A 15 3.71 2.28 10.51
C THR A 15 2.99 1.62 9.34
N HIS A 16 1.86 0.97 9.63
CA HIS A 16 1.05 0.29 8.64
C HIS A 16 -0.24 1.07 8.45
N LEU A 17 -0.49 1.52 7.23
CA LEU A 17 -1.65 2.35 6.92
C LEU A 17 -2.53 1.62 5.92
N MET A 18 -3.82 1.60 6.18
CA MET A 18 -4.82 1.16 5.22
C MET A 18 -5.32 2.36 4.43
N LEU A 19 -5.21 2.28 3.11
CA LEU A 19 -5.72 3.26 2.18
C LEU A 19 -6.70 2.61 1.22
N GLU A 20 -7.61 3.41 0.68
CA GLU A 20 -8.54 3.01 -0.36
C GLU A 20 -8.39 3.90 -1.58
N ILE A 21 -8.26 3.27 -2.74
CA ILE A 21 -8.13 3.94 -4.03
C ILE A 21 -9.36 3.61 -4.85
N LEU A 22 -10.12 4.65 -5.19
CA LEU A 22 -11.36 4.53 -5.95
C LEU A 22 -11.15 4.80 -7.45
N ASP A 23 -10.11 5.59 -7.78
CA ASP A 23 -9.81 5.97 -9.15
C ASP A 23 -9.16 4.81 -9.93
N LYS A 24 -9.80 4.42 -11.04
CA LYS A 24 -9.34 3.31 -11.88
C LYS A 24 -7.99 3.60 -12.54
N THR A 25 -7.75 4.84 -12.95
CA THR A 25 -6.50 5.25 -13.62
C THR A 25 -5.32 5.17 -12.66
N ALA A 26 -5.52 5.63 -11.42
CA ALA A 26 -4.54 5.51 -10.35
C ALA A 26 -4.22 4.05 -10.03
N ILE A 27 -5.24 3.18 -9.99
CA ILE A 27 -5.05 1.73 -9.78
C ILE A 27 -4.17 1.12 -10.88
N GLU A 28 -4.46 1.41 -12.16
CA GLU A 28 -3.66 0.89 -13.27
C GLU A 28 -2.24 1.44 -13.29
N GLU A 29 -2.08 2.71 -12.92
CA GLU A 29 -0.75 3.33 -12.77
C GLU A 29 0.06 2.63 -11.66
N ILE A 30 -0.55 2.35 -10.50
CA ILE A 30 0.08 1.64 -9.39
C ILE A 30 0.51 0.23 -9.82
N LYS A 31 -0.37 -0.50 -10.51
CA LYS A 31 -0.03 -1.83 -11.07
C LYS A 31 1.16 -1.74 -12.02
N ARG A 32 1.19 -0.75 -12.91
CA ARG A 32 2.30 -0.52 -13.84
C ARG A 32 3.62 -0.24 -13.11
N LEU A 33 3.60 0.61 -12.08
CA LEU A 33 4.77 0.94 -11.28
C LEU A 33 5.31 -0.30 -10.55
N ILE A 34 4.43 -1.09 -9.93
CA ILE A 34 4.81 -2.32 -9.23
C ILE A 34 5.40 -3.36 -10.20
N ARG A 35 4.78 -3.58 -11.37
CA ARG A 35 5.32 -4.46 -12.42
C ARG A 35 6.69 -4.02 -12.94
N SER A 36 6.97 -2.73 -12.83
CA SER A 36 8.26 -2.13 -13.22
C SER A 36 9.24 -2.00 -12.04
N TRP A 37 9.00 -2.70 -10.93
CA TRP A 37 9.83 -2.68 -9.72
C TRP A 37 10.01 -1.29 -9.08
N LYS A 38 9.10 -0.35 -9.36
CA LYS A 38 9.12 1.03 -8.85
C LYS A 38 8.25 1.15 -7.58
N CYS A 39 8.52 0.34 -6.57
CA CYS A 39 7.72 0.26 -5.33
C CYS A 39 7.62 1.61 -4.60
N ARG A 40 8.72 2.37 -4.51
CA ARG A 40 8.74 3.70 -3.89
C ARG A 40 7.85 4.71 -4.62
N GLU A 41 7.84 4.71 -5.96
CA GLU A 41 6.96 5.57 -6.76
C GLU A 41 5.50 5.16 -6.57
N ALA A 42 5.21 3.84 -6.58
CA ALA A 42 3.88 3.32 -6.31
C ALA A 42 3.36 3.74 -4.93
N LEU A 43 4.22 3.66 -3.90
CA LEU A 43 3.90 4.06 -2.53
C LEU A 43 3.58 5.56 -2.44
N SER A 44 4.38 6.42 -3.10
CA SER A 44 4.09 7.85 -3.18
C SER A 44 2.77 8.13 -3.89
N ASN A 45 2.45 7.36 -4.94
CA ASN A 45 1.20 7.48 -5.69
C ASN A 45 0.00 7.08 -4.82
N ILE A 46 0.10 5.97 -4.09
CA ILE A 46 -0.93 5.51 -3.15
C ILE A 46 -1.17 6.53 -2.04
N ILE A 47 -0.13 7.12 -1.45
CA ILE A 47 -0.28 8.11 -0.38
C ILE A 47 -0.92 9.40 -0.89
N SER A 48 -0.57 9.83 -2.11
CA SER A 48 -1.08 11.09 -2.68
C SER A 48 -2.51 10.97 -3.24
N LYS A 49 -2.88 9.81 -3.78
CA LYS A 49 -4.18 9.60 -4.45
C LYS A 49 -5.16 8.74 -3.64
N GLY A 50 -4.68 8.05 -2.61
CA GLY A 50 -5.48 7.18 -1.77
C GLY A 50 -6.18 7.94 -0.65
N ARG A 51 -7.39 7.48 -0.31
CA ARG A 51 -8.10 7.90 0.90
C ARG A 51 -7.58 7.10 2.08
N PHE A 52 -7.05 7.79 3.10
CA PHE A 52 -6.71 7.15 4.36
C PHE A 52 -7.96 6.55 5.03
N VAL A 53 -7.87 5.29 5.46
CA VAL A 53 -8.97 4.57 6.13
C VAL A 53 -8.67 4.44 7.62
N LYS A 54 -7.54 3.80 7.97
CA LYS A 54 -7.07 3.67 9.36
C LYS A 54 -5.59 3.29 9.43
N GLU A 55 -4.99 3.53 10.59
CA GLU A 55 -3.72 2.91 10.98
C GLU A 55 -3.98 1.48 11.46
N LEU A 56 -3.06 0.57 11.15
CA LEU A 56 -3.12 -0.85 11.50
C LEU A 56 -2.00 -1.20 12.47
N THR A 57 -2.33 -2.01 13.47
CA THR A 57 -1.33 -2.73 14.25
C THR A 57 -0.81 -3.94 13.46
N GLU A 58 0.36 -4.46 13.83
CA GLU A 58 0.95 -5.65 13.18
C GLU A 58 -0.01 -6.85 13.16
N LYS A 59 -0.80 -7.04 14.22
CA LYS A 59 -1.79 -8.11 14.34
C LYS A 59 -2.96 -7.94 13.37
N GLU A 60 -3.33 -6.71 13.04
CA GLU A 60 -4.45 -6.43 12.15
C GLU A 60 -4.10 -6.63 10.68
N ILE A 61 -2.83 -6.46 10.29
CA ILE A 61 -2.40 -6.56 8.87
C ILE A 61 -2.82 -7.90 8.25
N THR A 62 -2.71 -8.99 9.00
CA THR A 62 -3.04 -10.34 8.54
C THR A 62 -4.54 -10.64 8.61
N GLN A 63 -5.32 -9.83 9.32
CA GLN A 63 -6.76 -10.02 9.52
C GLN A 63 -7.59 -9.15 8.58
N VAL A 64 -7.05 -8.02 8.12
CA VAL A 64 -7.79 -7.11 7.23
C VAL A 64 -7.70 -7.56 5.77
N ALA A 65 -8.85 -7.62 5.11
CA ALA A 65 -8.90 -7.83 3.67
C ALA A 65 -8.30 -6.63 2.93
N SER A 66 -7.28 -6.88 2.12
CA SER A 66 -6.62 -5.91 1.25
C SER A 66 -6.32 -6.55 -0.10
N ASP A 67 -6.29 -5.74 -1.16
CA ASP A 67 -5.93 -6.18 -2.51
C ASP A 67 -4.41 -6.17 -2.72
N LEU A 68 -3.71 -5.29 -1.99
CA LEU A 68 -2.28 -5.05 -2.11
C LEU A 68 -1.67 -4.73 -0.74
N ILE A 69 -0.52 -5.34 -0.45
CA ILE A 69 0.39 -4.92 0.61
C ILE A 69 1.64 -4.38 -0.06
N LEU A 70 2.04 -3.14 0.28
CA LEU A 70 3.16 -2.46 -0.33
C LEU A 70 4.12 -1.91 0.72
N THR A 71 5.42 -2.12 0.49
CA THR A 71 6.51 -1.42 1.17
C THR A 71 7.28 -0.59 0.15
N ASP A 72 8.30 0.15 0.60
CA ASP A 72 9.18 0.90 -0.30
C ASP A 72 10.03 0.00 -1.22
N THR A 73 10.15 -1.29 -0.90
CA THR A 73 10.96 -2.28 -1.61
C THR A 73 10.15 -3.41 -2.22
N ASN A 74 9.04 -3.82 -1.61
CA ASN A 74 8.30 -5.03 -1.96
C ASN A 74 6.82 -4.74 -2.17
N ALA A 75 6.17 -5.52 -3.03
CA ALA A 75 4.74 -5.50 -3.26
C ALA A 75 4.17 -6.92 -3.23
N TYR A 76 3.02 -7.11 -2.59
CA TYR A 76 2.32 -8.38 -2.51
C TYR A 76 0.85 -8.19 -2.86
N TRP A 77 0.42 -8.77 -3.97
CA TRP A 77 -0.98 -8.75 -4.40
C TRP A 77 -1.71 -9.91 -3.76
N ASN A 78 -2.82 -9.63 -3.08
CA ASN A 78 -3.73 -10.67 -2.65
C ASN A 78 -4.63 -11.04 -3.84
N LEU A 79 -4.50 -12.29 -4.29
CA LEU A 79 -5.43 -12.91 -5.21
C LEU A 79 -6.61 -13.48 -4.39
N LEU A 80 -7.39 -12.61 -3.74
CA LEU A 80 -8.66 -13.02 -3.14
C LEU A 80 -9.76 -13.05 -4.20
#